data_AF-A0A832UJ16-F1
#
_entry.id   AF-A0A832UJ16-F1
#
_cell.length_a   1.000
_cell.length_b   1.000
_cell.length_c   1.000
_cell.angle_alpha   90.00
_cell.angle_beta   90.00
_cell.angle_gamma   90.00
#
_symmetry.space_group_name_H-M   'P 1'
#
loop_
_entity.id
_entity.type
_entity.pdbx_description
1 polymer ?
#
loop_
_entity_poly.entity_id
_entity_poly.type
_entity_poly.pdbx_seq_one_letter_code
_entity_poly.pdbx_strand_id
1 'polypeptide(L)'
;MSFNYPENLKFACLKCGLCCGDTRRKKRHILLLGSEAGKISAFVGRRISEFTKRVEGKAPYVFEMRKSQKTGKCFFLGENTCTIYSERPIICRFYPFELRAGEKSKSVFRHTRECPGLGKGD
;
A
#
# COMPACT_ATOMS: atom_id res chain seq x y z
N MET A 1 18.94 16.03 -4.80
CA MET A 1 18.76 14.58 -4.57
C MET A 1 18.82 13.87 -5.91
N SER A 2 19.61 12.80 -6.03
CA SER A 2 19.68 11.98 -7.25
C SER A 2 19.02 10.63 -7.02
N PHE A 3 18.19 10.19 -7.97
CA PHE A 3 17.43 8.94 -7.89
C PHE A 3 17.93 7.95 -8.94
N ASN A 4 18.10 6.69 -8.54
CA ASN A 4 18.29 5.59 -9.48
C ASN A 4 16.97 4.82 -9.64
N TYR A 5 16.52 4.68 -10.88
CA TYR A 5 15.34 3.90 -11.26
C TYR A 5 15.70 2.90 -12.37
N PRO A 6 15.07 1.71 -12.41
CA PRO A 6 15.30 0.76 -13.48
C PRO A 6 14.82 1.30 -14.83
N GLU A 7 15.61 1.10 -15.88
CA GLU A 7 15.25 1.45 -17.26
C GLU A 7 13.99 0.67 -17.71
N ASN A 8 13.13 1.30 -18.50
CA ASN A 8 11.90 0.72 -19.06
C ASN A 8 10.88 0.20 -18.03
N LEU A 9 10.87 0.76 -16.82
CA LEU A 9 9.91 0.39 -15.78
C LEU A 9 8.50 0.90 -16.09
N LYS A 10 7.64 0.01 -16.59
CA LYS A 10 6.21 0.29 -16.80
C LYS A 10 5.34 -0.36 -15.73
N PHE A 11 4.25 0.29 -15.35
CA PHE A 11 3.30 -0.27 -14.36
C PHE A 11 1.86 0.16 -14.62
N ALA A 12 0.95 -0.82 -14.59
CA ALA A 12 -0.49 -0.58 -14.49
C ALA A 12 -1.10 -1.45 -13.40
N CYS A 13 -1.94 -0.85 -12.55
CA CYS A 13 -2.67 -1.60 -11.54
C CYS A 13 -3.82 -2.39 -12.19
N LEU A 14 -3.67 -3.72 -12.28
CA LEU A 14 -4.68 -4.62 -12.87
C LEU A 14 -5.91 -4.86 -11.98
N LYS A 15 -6.06 -4.13 -10.87
CA LYS A 15 -7.12 -4.34 -9.84
C LYS A 15 -7.27 -5.81 -9.40
N CYS A 16 -6.17 -6.56 -9.35
CA CYS A 16 -6.16 -8.00 -9.06
C CYS A 16 -6.29 -8.37 -7.56
N GLY A 17 -6.38 -7.39 -6.65
CA GLY A 17 -6.47 -7.63 -5.20
C GLY A 17 -5.21 -8.23 -4.53
N LEU A 18 -4.17 -8.62 -5.26
CA LEU A 18 -2.99 -9.31 -4.69
C LEU A 18 -2.28 -8.50 -3.60
N CYS A 19 -2.13 -7.19 -3.78
CA CYS A 19 -1.50 -6.31 -2.78
C CYS A 19 -2.39 -6.03 -1.57
N CYS A 20 -3.68 -6.28 -1.67
CA CYS A 20 -4.66 -6.06 -0.62
C CYS A 20 -4.64 -7.18 0.43
N GLY A 21 -3.72 -8.15 0.39
CA GLY A 21 -3.54 -9.05 1.51
C GLY A 21 -2.31 -9.94 1.42
N ASP A 22 -2.16 -10.79 2.42
CA ASP A 22 -0.98 -11.62 2.56
C ASP A 22 -0.86 -12.61 1.39
N THR A 23 0.40 -12.88 1.05
CA THR A 23 0.82 -13.86 0.07
C THR A 23 1.71 -14.87 0.77
N ARG A 24 2.01 -16.01 0.10
CA ARG A 24 2.95 -17.00 0.63
C ARG A 24 4.34 -16.43 0.94
N ARG A 25 4.76 -15.37 0.24
CA ARG A 25 6.10 -14.79 0.36
C ARG A 25 6.15 -13.50 1.17
N LYS A 26 5.02 -12.82 1.35
CA LYS A 26 4.98 -11.48 1.94
C LYS A 26 3.72 -11.23 2.75
N LYS A 27 3.92 -10.90 4.03
CA LYS A 27 2.91 -10.30 4.90
C LYS A 27 2.76 -8.82 4.55
N ARG A 28 1.52 -8.37 4.31
CA ARG A 28 1.18 -6.99 4.00
C ARG A 28 0.88 -6.24 5.29
N HIS A 29 1.62 -5.16 5.47
CA HIS A 29 1.45 -4.17 6.51
C HIS A 29 1.11 -2.86 5.82
N ILE A 30 -0.17 -2.51 5.77
CA ILE A 30 -0.62 -1.24 5.19
C ILE A 30 -0.64 -0.25 6.34
N LEU A 31 0.47 0.48 6.50
CA LEU A 31 0.59 1.54 7.48
C LEU A 31 -0.04 2.84 6.93
N LEU A 32 -0.60 3.65 7.82
CA LEU A 32 -1.27 4.90 7.48
C LEU A 32 -0.77 6.03 8.38
N LEU A 33 -0.65 7.20 7.77
CA LEU A 33 -0.57 8.46 8.49
C LEU A 33 -1.92 8.77 9.15
N GLY A 34 -1.91 9.62 10.17
CA GLY A 34 -3.15 10.08 10.82
C GLY A 34 -4.06 10.83 9.83
N SER A 35 -3.48 11.63 8.95
CA SER A 35 -4.20 12.37 7.91
C SER A 35 -4.86 11.45 6.88
N GLU A 36 -4.21 10.35 6.48
CA GLU A 36 -4.77 9.36 5.55
C GLU A 36 -5.94 8.61 6.18
N ALA A 37 -5.81 8.20 7.46
CA ALA A 37 -6.89 7.57 8.19
C ALA A 37 -8.10 8.50 8.33
N GLY A 38 -7.87 9.80 8.59
CA GLY A 38 -8.93 10.82 8.62
C GLY A 38 -9.65 10.98 7.28
N LYS A 39 -8.92 11.07 6.17
CA LYS A 39 -9.50 11.15 4.81
C LYS A 39 -10.35 9.92 4.48
N ILE A 40 -9.84 8.73 4.76
CA ILE A 40 -10.59 7.48 4.54
C ILE A 40 -11.86 7.46 5.40
N SER A 41 -11.76 7.83 6.68
CA SER A 41 -12.90 7.89 7.60
C SER A 41 -14.01 8.81 7.09
N ALA A 42 -13.65 10.01 6.63
CA ALA A 42 -14.59 10.95 6.01
C ALA A 42 -15.21 10.39 4.72
N PHE A 43 -14.42 9.75 3.86
CA PHE A 43 -14.89 9.17 2.60
C PHE A 43 -15.88 8.01 2.81
N VAL A 44 -15.64 7.13 3.79
CA VAL A 44 -16.48 5.94 4.02
C VAL A 44 -17.57 6.14 5.07
N GLY A 45 -17.57 7.27 5.79
CA GLY A 45 -18.52 7.55 6.88
C GLY A 45 -18.37 6.62 8.09
N ARG A 46 -17.16 6.12 8.37
CA ARG A 46 -16.88 5.18 9.49
C ARG A 46 -15.78 5.67 10.39
N ARG A 47 -15.77 5.25 11.65
CA ARG A 47 -14.72 5.63 12.60
C ARG A 47 -13.40 4.98 12.22
N ILE A 48 -12.28 5.71 12.43
CA ILE A 48 -10.92 5.22 12.16
C ILE A 48 -10.63 3.88 12.86
N SER A 49 -11.13 3.70 14.08
CA SER A 49 -10.93 2.49 14.88
C SER A 49 -11.58 1.24 14.31
N GLU A 50 -12.59 1.38 13.43
CA GLU A 50 -13.27 0.25 12.80
C GLU A 50 -12.39 -0.46 11.76
N PHE A 51 -11.61 0.32 11.00
CA PHE A 51 -10.81 -0.21 9.89
C PHE A 51 -9.30 -0.15 10.15
N THR A 52 -8.85 0.45 11.25
CA THR A 52 -7.44 0.49 11.64
C THR A 52 -7.19 0.02 13.07
N LYS A 53 -5.92 -0.23 13.38
CA LYS A 53 -5.39 -0.33 14.75
C LYS A 53 -4.23 0.65 14.90
N ARG A 54 -4.01 1.17 16.11
CA ARG A 54 -2.82 1.98 16.42
C ARG A 54 -1.57 1.11 16.38
N VAL A 55 -0.45 1.71 15.97
CA VAL A 55 0.87 1.07 15.95
C VAL A 55 1.92 2.02 16.52
N GLU A 56 2.92 1.45 17.16
CA GLU A 56 4.04 2.17 17.77
C GLU A 56 5.36 1.77 17.09
N GLY A 57 6.39 2.62 17.19
CA GLY A 57 7.70 2.36 16.58
C GLY A 57 7.68 2.35 15.04
N LYS A 58 6.64 2.91 14.41
CA LYS A 58 6.45 2.98 12.95
C LYS A 58 6.34 4.41 12.43
N ALA A 59 6.85 5.38 13.18
CA ALA A 59 6.85 6.78 12.76
C ALA A 59 7.38 6.93 11.31
N PRO A 60 6.73 7.75 10.47
CA PRO A 60 5.64 8.68 10.78
C PRO A 60 4.23 8.04 10.80
N TYR A 61 4.10 6.73 10.59
CA TYR A 61 2.82 6.03 10.58
C TYR A 61 2.33 5.75 11.99
N VAL A 62 1.03 6.00 12.22
CA VAL A 62 0.37 5.85 13.53
C VAL A 62 -0.71 4.78 13.54
N PHE A 63 -1.14 4.32 12.35
CA PHE A 63 -2.14 3.29 12.19
C PHE A 63 -1.67 2.18 11.24
N GLU A 64 -2.23 0.99 11.40
CA GLU A 64 -2.17 -0.11 10.44
C GLU A 64 -3.59 -0.52 10.06
N MET A 65 -3.84 -0.71 8.76
CA MET A 65 -5.11 -1.20 8.22
C MET A 65 -5.41 -2.59 8.79
N ARG A 66 -6.64 -2.80 9.24
CA ARG A 66 -7.12 -4.11 9.65
C ARG A 66 -7.31 -5.02 8.45
N LYS A 67 -7.20 -6.32 8.71
CA LYS A 67 -7.64 -7.36 7.78
C LYS A 67 -9.02 -7.83 8.23
N SER A 68 -9.92 -8.04 7.27
CA SER A 68 -11.21 -8.67 7.48
C SER A 68 -11.01 -10.06 8.08
N GLN A 69 -11.73 -10.36 9.15
CA GLN A 69 -11.69 -11.69 9.78
C GLN A 69 -12.27 -12.76 8.86
N LYS A 70 -13.17 -12.39 7.95
CA LYS A 70 -13.80 -13.33 7.00
C LYS A 70 -12.85 -13.77 5.89
N THR A 71 -12.05 -12.84 5.36
CA THR A 71 -11.22 -13.10 4.17
C THR A 71 -9.72 -13.14 4.45
N GLY A 72 -9.28 -12.64 5.61
CA GLY A 72 -7.86 -12.43 5.91
C GLY A 72 -7.19 -11.36 5.03
N LYS A 73 -7.96 -10.61 4.22
CA LYS A 73 -7.48 -9.54 3.34
C LYS A 73 -7.82 -8.17 3.94
N CYS A 74 -7.31 -7.10 3.33
CA CYS A 74 -7.58 -5.71 3.71
C CYS A 74 -9.07 -5.48 3.94
N PHE A 75 -9.40 -4.70 4.98
CA PHE A 75 -10.77 -4.35 5.35
C PHE A 75 -11.59 -3.78 4.17
N PHE A 76 -10.96 -3.06 3.26
CA PHE A 76 -11.59 -2.42 2.09
C PHE A 76 -11.41 -3.19 0.77
N LEU A 77 -11.11 -4.49 0.81
CA LEU A 77 -11.15 -5.34 -0.38
C LEU A 77 -12.56 -5.91 -0.53
N GLY A 78 -13.25 -5.55 -1.63
CA GLY A 78 -14.51 -6.15 -2.04
C GLY A 78 -14.29 -7.42 -2.89
N GLU A 79 -15.10 -7.60 -3.93
CA GLU A 79 -14.93 -8.66 -4.94
C GLU A 79 -13.69 -8.39 -5.81
N ASN A 80 -12.50 -8.59 -5.24
CA ASN A 80 -11.17 -8.33 -5.81
C ASN A 80 -10.79 -6.87 -6.08
N THR A 81 -11.72 -5.93 -5.93
CA THR A 81 -11.43 -4.49 -6.11
C THR A 81 -11.38 -3.75 -4.78
N CYS A 82 -10.44 -2.80 -4.65
CA CYS A 82 -10.36 -1.93 -3.48
C CYS A 82 -11.50 -0.90 -3.54
N THR A 83 -12.36 -0.87 -2.51
CA THR A 83 -13.53 0.02 -2.46
C THR A 83 -13.17 1.48 -2.18
N ILE A 84 -11.95 1.74 -1.68
CA ILE A 84 -11.39 3.07 -1.44
C ILE A 84 -10.27 3.41 -2.44
N TYR A 85 -10.36 2.95 -3.69
CA TYR A 85 -9.27 3.06 -4.66
C TYR A 85 -8.76 4.50 -4.87
N SER A 86 -9.68 5.48 -4.85
CA SER A 86 -9.38 6.91 -4.94
C SER A 86 -8.70 7.48 -3.69
N GLU A 87 -8.95 6.87 -2.52
CA GLU A 87 -8.46 7.28 -1.19
C GLU A 87 -7.37 6.36 -0.64
N ARG A 88 -6.70 5.60 -1.51
CA ARG A 88 -5.62 4.69 -1.10
C ARG A 88 -4.55 5.43 -0.30
N PRO A 89 -4.06 4.85 0.82
CA PRO A 89 -2.86 5.33 1.49
C PRO A 89 -1.65 5.31 0.58
N ILE A 90 -0.63 6.09 0.91
CA ILE A 90 0.62 6.24 0.16
C ILE A 90 1.31 4.89 -0.05
N ILE A 91 1.32 4.01 0.96
CA ILE A 91 1.85 2.65 0.84
C ILE A 91 1.12 1.84 -0.24
N CYS A 92 -0.20 2.00 -0.36
CA CYS A 92 -1.00 1.32 -1.38
C CYS A 92 -0.86 1.96 -2.77
N ARG A 93 -0.65 3.29 -2.85
CA ARG A 93 -0.39 3.98 -4.13
C ARG A 93 0.99 3.69 -4.67
N PHE A 94 1.97 3.57 -3.77
CA PHE A 94 3.36 3.39 -4.12
C PHE A 94 3.67 1.93 -4.48
N TYR A 95 2.86 0.97 -4.06
CA TYR A 95 2.95 -0.41 -4.54
C TYR A 95 2.87 -0.47 -6.08
N PRO A 96 3.76 -1.20 -6.77
CA PRO A 96 4.66 -2.25 -6.28
C PRO A 96 6.06 -1.78 -5.87
N PHE A 97 6.29 -0.48 -5.80
CA PHE A 97 7.59 0.13 -5.59
C PHE A 97 7.94 0.28 -4.10
N GLU A 98 9.24 0.41 -3.83
CA GLU A 98 9.83 0.73 -2.54
C GLU A 98 11.01 1.67 -2.77
N LEU A 99 11.08 2.76 -2.00
CA LEU A 99 12.21 3.69 -2.02
C LEU A 99 13.13 3.33 -0.86
N ARG A 100 14.38 3.02 -1.15
CA ARG A 100 15.40 2.75 -0.13
C ARG A 100 16.46 3.85 -0.14
N ALA A 101 16.92 4.23 1.05
CA ALA A 101 18.16 4.98 1.17
C ALA A 101 19.31 4.08 0.71
N GLY A 102 20.05 4.53 -0.31
CA GLY A 102 21.30 3.94 -0.75
C GLY A 102 22.51 4.68 -0.17
N GLU A 103 23.70 4.25 -0.57
CA GLU A 103 24.96 4.87 -0.15
C GLU A 103 25.12 6.29 -0.72
N LYS A 104 25.82 7.16 0.01
CA LYS A 104 26.20 8.53 -0.42
C LYS A 104 25.01 9.40 -0.84
N SER A 105 23.91 9.36 -0.08
CA SER A 105 22.70 10.18 -0.30
C SER A 105 21.95 9.89 -1.62
N LYS A 106 22.18 8.73 -2.25
CA LYS A 106 21.40 8.28 -3.41
C LYS A 106 20.20 7.47 -2.95
N SER A 107 19.00 7.82 -3.40
CA SER A 107 17.82 6.98 -3.16
C SER A 107 17.62 5.99 -4.32
N VAL A 108 17.32 4.74 -3.99
CA VAL A 108 17.17 3.65 -4.96
C VAL A 108 15.71 3.20 -4.98
N PHE A 109 15.09 3.25 -6.16
CA PHE A 109 13.79 2.64 -6.38
C PHE A 109 13.93 1.15 -6.62
N ARG A 110 13.17 0.35 -5.87
CA ARG A 110 13.01 -1.09 -6.05
C ARG A 110 11.54 -1.41 -6.30
N HIS A 111 11.26 -2.60 -6.79
CA HIS A 111 9.90 -3.12 -6.89
C HIS A 111 9.83 -4.58 -6.47
N THR A 112 8.65 -5.04 -6.04
CA THR A 112 8.42 -6.48 -5.85
C THR A 112 8.31 -7.18 -7.20
N ARG A 113 8.69 -8.46 -7.29
CA ARG A 113 8.44 -9.30 -8.48
C ARG A 113 7.07 -9.98 -8.47
N GLU A 114 6.31 -9.85 -7.37
CA GLU A 114 5.01 -10.51 -7.21
C GLU A 114 3.87 -9.78 -7.94
N CYS A 115 4.06 -8.51 -8.33
CA CYS A 115 2.99 -7.73 -8.92
C CYS A 115 2.82 -8.07 -10.41
N PRO A 116 1.65 -8.59 -10.84
CA PRO A 116 1.41 -8.90 -12.26
C PRO A 116 1.24 -7.64 -13.13
N GLY A 117 1.10 -6.46 -12.50
CA GLY A 117 0.97 -5.17 -13.19
C GLY A 117 2.29 -4.57 -13.68
N LEU A 118 3.43 -5.18 -13.32
CA LEU A 118 4.72 -4.75 -13.84
C LEU A 118 4.84 -5.08 -15.33
N GLY A 119 5.35 -4.12 -16.11
CA GLY A 119 5.43 -4.22 -17.56
C GLY A 119 4.08 -4.07 -18.29
N LYS A 120 3.00 -3.71 -17.58
CA LYS A 120 1.65 -3.58 -18.14
C LYS A 120 1.16 -2.14 -18.30
N GLY A 121 1.99 -1.17 -17.88
CA GLY A 121 1.74 0.25 -18.19
C GLY A 121 2.26 0.60 -19.58
N ASP A 122 1.92 1.80 -20.03
CA ASP A 122 2.40 2.38 -21.28
C ASP A 122 3.76 3.06 -21.13
#